data_AF-A0A956ZAX1-F1
#
_entry.id   AF-A0A956ZAX1-F1
#
_cell.length_a   1.000
_cell.length_b   1.000
_cell.length_c   1.000
_cell.angle_alpha   90.00
_cell.angle_beta   90.00
_cell.angle_gamma   90.00
#
_symmetry.space_group_name_H-M   'P 1'
#
loop_
_entity.id
_entity.type
_entity.pdbx_description
1 polymer ?
#
loop_
_entity_poly.entity_id
_entity_poly.type
_entity_poly.pdbx_seq_one_letter_code
_entity_poly.pdbx_strand_id
1 'polypeptide(L)'
;ADSPAYKGFELFKARCVRCHSMNGQGGKVGPDLNAPKSIVEYRSAHMIKEFIKHPSKYRYTHMPDHPDLTESDLDDLLAYFRYMKKIRD
;
A
#
# COMPACT_ATOMS: atom_id res chain seq x y z
N ALA A 1 1.62 -13.67 15.24
CA ALA A 1 0.78 -12.97 14.26
C ALA A 1 0.84 -11.46 14.51
N ASP A 2 2.05 -10.96 14.82
CA ASP A 2 2.20 -9.68 15.54
C ASP A 2 3.27 -8.77 14.92
N SER A 3 3.81 -9.16 13.75
CA SER A 3 4.76 -8.31 13.05
C SER A 3 4.04 -7.14 12.36
N PRO A 4 4.69 -5.97 12.22
CA PRO A 4 4.16 -4.85 11.44
C PRO A 4 3.72 -5.26 10.03
N ALA A 5 4.51 -6.11 9.35
CA ALA A 5 4.18 -6.61 8.02
C ALA A 5 2.90 -7.47 7.99
N TYR A 6 2.63 -8.26 9.04
CA TYR A 6 1.40 -9.05 9.12
C TYR A 6 0.17 -8.17 9.38
N LYS A 7 0.30 -7.16 10.25
CA LYS A 7 -0.77 -6.16 10.47
C LYS A 7 -1.07 -5.38 9.18
N GLY A 8 -0.03 -4.98 8.46
CA GLY A 8 -0.15 -4.33 7.16
C GLY A 8 -0.81 -5.20 6.10
N PHE A 9 -0.50 -6.51 6.11
CA PHE A 9 -1.18 -7.47 5.24
C PHE A 9 -2.68 -7.55 5.53
N GLU A 10 -3.09 -7.71 6.81
CA GLU A 10 -4.50 -7.76 7.19
C GLU A 10 -5.24 -6.48 6.81
N LEU A 11 -4.62 -5.31 7.04
CA LEU A 11 -5.17 -4.03 6.65
C LEU A 11 -5.29 -3.88 5.12
N PHE A 12 -4.26 -4.27 4.37
CA PHE A 12 -4.27 -4.28 2.91
C PHE A 12 -5.40 -5.18 2.37
N LYS A 13 -5.55 -6.38 2.93
CA LYS A 13 -6.60 -7.34 2.57
C LYS A 13 -8.00 -6.77 2.86
N ALA A 14 -8.18 -6.09 3.99
CA ALA A 14 -9.48 -5.54 4.37
C ALA A 14 -9.89 -4.32 3.51
N ARG A 15 -8.92 -3.49 3.10
CA ARG A 15 -9.21 -2.15 2.56
C ARG A 15 -8.72 -1.90 1.14
N CYS A 16 -7.57 -2.44 0.76
CA CYS A 16 -6.84 -2.02 -0.45
C CYS A 16 -6.95 -3.05 -1.58
N VAL A 17 -7.01 -4.35 -1.26
CA VAL A 17 -6.94 -5.45 -2.24
C VAL A 17 -8.09 -5.47 -3.23
N ARG A 18 -9.24 -4.84 -2.92
CA ARG A 18 -10.36 -4.70 -3.85
C ARG A 18 -10.00 -3.87 -5.08
N CYS A 19 -9.07 -2.92 -4.93
CA CYS A 19 -8.67 -2.02 -6.01
C CYS A 19 -7.26 -2.31 -6.53
N HIS A 20 -6.33 -2.61 -5.64
CA HIS A 20 -4.93 -2.85 -5.96
C HIS A 20 -4.58 -4.34 -5.92
N SER A 21 -3.70 -4.75 -6.83
CA SER A 21 -3.10 -6.07 -6.78
C SER A 21 -1.72 -6.05 -6.11
N MET A 22 -1.31 -7.24 -5.68
CA MET A 22 0.03 -7.55 -5.19
C MET A 22 0.53 -8.77 -5.97
N ASN A 23 1.56 -8.61 -6.80
CA ASN A 23 2.08 -9.69 -7.67
C ASN A 23 0.99 -10.32 -8.57
N GLY A 24 0.12 -9.50 -9.13
CA GLY A 24 -0.97 -9.91 -10.02
C GLY A 24 -2.21 -10.44 -9.30
N GLN A 25 -2.20 -10.53 -7.96
CA GLN A 25 -3.32 -11.02 -7.16
C GLN A 25 -4.06 -9.87 -6.49
N GLY A 26 -5.37 -9.75 -6.73
CA GLY A 26 -6.23 -8.69 -6.19
C GLY A 26 -6.94 -7.90 -7.29
N GLY A 27 -7.35 -6.67 -6.95
CA GLY A 27 -8.05 -5.76 -7.84
C GLY A 27 -7.16 -5.16 -8.93
N LYS A 28 -7.80 -4.64 -9.98
CA LYS A 28 -7.11 -4.01 -11.13
C LYS A 28 -7.55 -2.58 -11.40
N VAL A 29 -8.25 -1.96 -10.45
CA VAL A 29 -8.70 -0.56 -10.55
C VAL A 29 -7.52 0.38 -10.33
N GLY A 30 -6.71 0.08 -9.31
CA GLY A 30 -5.41 0.70 -9.09
C GLY A 30 -4.29 -0.17 -9.69
N PRO A 31 -3.07 0.39 -9.81
CA PRO A 31 -1.91 -0.37 -10.25
C PRO A 31 -1.55 -1.48 -9.26
N ASP A 32 -0.84 -2.49 -9.74
CA ASP A 32 -0.14 -3.44 -8.87
C ASP A 32 0.92 -2.70 -8.05
N LEU A 33 1.06 -3.06 -6.76
CA LEU A 33 1.98 -2.38 -5.85
C LEU A 33 3.36 -3.05 -5.75
N ASN A 34 3.54 -4.22 -6.37
CA ASN A 34 4.79 -4.98 -6.31
C ASN A 34 5.26 -5.55 -7.65
N ALA A 35 4.56 -5.36 -8.77
CA ALA A 35 5.01 -5.81 -10.09
C ALA A 35 4.69 -4.78 -11.19
N PRO A 36 5.59 -4.55 -12.18
CA PRO A 36 6.94 -5.12 -12.31
C PRO A 36 7.97 -4.46 -11.37
N LYS A 37 7.71 -3.25 -10.88
CA LYS A 37 8.50 -2.59 -9.83
C LYS A 37 7.64 -2.40 -8.59
N SER A 38 8.23 -2.61 -7.43
CA SER A 38 7.56 -2.34 -6.16
C SER A 38 7.47 -0.85 -5.91
N ILE A 39 6.35 -0.41 -5.34
CA ILE A 39 6.11 1.00 -5.01
C ILE A 39 7.21 1.58 -4.12
N VAL A 40 7.82 0.75 -3.26
CA VAL A 40 8.91 1.14 -2.35
C VAL A 40 10.26 1.32 -3.05
N GLU A 41 10.38 0.96 -4.32
CA GLU A 41 11.62 1.13 -5.11
C GLU A 41 11.70 2.50 -5.77
N TYR A 42 10.58 3.17 -6.01
CA TYR A 42 10.54 4.44 -6.79
C TYR A 42 9.74 5.57 -6.13
N ARG A 43 9.17 5.34 -4.94
CA ARG A 43 8.57 6.40 -4.11
C ARG A 43 9.22 6.39 -2.72
N SER A 44 9.43 7.57 -2.15
CA SER A 44 9.90 7.69 -0.78
C SER A 44 8.82 7.20 0.20
N ALA A 45 9.26 6.70 1.37
CA ALA A 45 8.36 6.27 2.43
C ALA A 45 7.33 7.34 2.81
N HIS A 46 7.78 8.60 2.95
CA HIS A 46 6.91 9.73 3.24
C HIS A 46 5.82 9.92 2.17
N MET A 47 6.22 9.94 0.88
CA MET A 47 5.25 10.11 -0.20
C MET A 47 4.26 8.94 -0.32
N ILE A 48 4.68 7.71 0.01
CA ILE A 48 3.77 6.56 0.03
C ILE A 48 2.70 6.78 1.10
N LYS A 49 3.09 7.14 2.33
CA LYS A 49 2.14 7.37 3.42
C LYS A 49 1.19 8.54 3.13
N GLU A 50 1.72 9.67 2.70
CA GLU A 50 0.90 10.85 2.36
C GLU A 50 -0.07 10.56 1.22
N PHE A 51 0.38 9.87 0.17
CA PHE A 51 -0.48 9.53 -0.95
C PHE A 51 -1.55 8.48 -0.57
N ILE A 52 -1.27 7.56 0.36
CA ILE A 52 -2.31 6.65 0.88
C ILE A 52 -3.36 7.43 1.67
N LYS A 53 -2.94 8.38 2.51
CA LYS A 53 -3.85 9.12 3.39
C LYS A 53 -4.68 10.15 2.62
N HIS A 54 -4.05 10.85 1.67
CA HIS A 54 -4.63 12.00 0.95
C HIS A 54 -4.30 12.02 -0.55
N PRO A 55 -4.64 10.97 -1.32
CA PRO A 55 -4.38 10.94 -2.76
C PRO A 55 -5.02 12.13 -3.51
N SER A 56 -6.17 12.65 -3.04
CA SER A 56 -6.87 13.80 -3.62
C SER A 56 -6.04 15.10 -3.64
N LYS A 57 -5.09 15.25 -2.73
CA LYS A 57 -4.20 16.43 -2.65
C LYS A 57 -3.10 16.44 -3.70
N TYR A 58 -2.82 15.30 -4.33
CA TYR A 58 -1.68 15.14 -5.25
C TYR A 58 -2.07 15.05 -6.71
N ARG A 59 -3.26 14.51 -7.03
CA ARG A 59 -3.77 14.39 -8.40
C ARG A 59 -5.25 14.04 -8.43
N TYR A 60 -5.89 14.25 -9.59
CA TYR A 60 -7.19 13.65 -9.88
C TYR A 60 -7.07 12.11 -9.86
N THR A 61 -7.91 11.45 -9.07
CA THR A 61 -7.77 10.03 -8.74
C THR A 61 -9.10 9.43 -8.30
N HIS A 62 -9.30 8.15 -8.60
CA HIS A 62 -10.42 7.35 -8.08
C HIS A 62 -10.10 6.68 -6.73
N MET A 63 -8.84 6.73 -6.29
CA MET A 63 -8.46 6.27 -4.95
C MET A 63 -9.07 7.24 -3.92
N PRO A 64 -9.92 6.77 -2.99
CA PRO A 64 -10.51 7.64 -1.99
C PRO A 64 -9.47 8.05 -0.95
N ASP A 65 -9.71 9.18 -0.28
CA ASP A 65 -8.93 9.55 0.89
C ASP A 65 -9.16 8.56 2.04
N HIS A 66 -8.13 8.41 2.88
CA HIS A 66 -8.14 7.54 4.05
C HIS A 66 -7.73 8.32 5.32
N PRO A 67 -8.44 9.42 5.66
CA PRO A 67 -8.06 10.28 6.78
C PRO A 67 -8.14 9.57 8.14
N ASP A 68 -8.84 8.45 8.20
CA ASP A 68 -9.01 7.60 9.37
C ASP A 68 -7.78 6.72 9.67
N LEU A 69 -6.87 6.52 8.69
CA LEU A 69 -5.65 5.76 8.91
C LEU A 69 -4.67 6.51 9.82
N THR A 70 -4.25 5.87 10.90
CA THR A 70 -3.25 6.37 11.82
C THR A 70 -1.84 6.24 11.23
N GLU A 71 -0.85 6.92 11.82
CA GLU A 71 0.54 6.75 11.40
C GLU A 71 1.02 5.30 11.57
N SER A 72 0.56 4.59 12.61
CA SER A 72 0.87 3.18 12.81
C SER A 72 0.31 2.30 11.70
N ASP A 73 -0.92 2.57 11.24
CA ASP A 73 -1.53 1.83 10.14
C ASP A 73 -0.73 2.00 8.84
N LEU A 74 -0.28 3.23 8.58
CA LEU A 74 0.52 3.58 7.41
C LEU A 74 1.93 2.95 7.49
N ASP A 75 2.52 2.88 8.68
CA ASP A 75 3.78 2.16 8.92
C ASP A 75 3.64 0.66 8.69
N ASP A 76 2.56 0.05 9.18
CA ASP A 76 2.28 -1.37 8.99
C ASP A 76 2.08 -1.70 7.50
N LEU A 77 1.32 -0.89 6.75
CA LEU A 77 1.18 -1.03 5.29
C LEU A 77 2.53 -0.94 4.57
N LEU A 78 3.36 0.05 4.93
CA LEU A 78 4.69 0.20 4.34
C LEU A 78 5.61 -0.97 4.68
N ALA A 79 5.53 -1.51 5.91
CA ALA A 79 6.25 -2.71 6.31
C ALA A 79 5.82 -3.93 5.49
N TYR A 80 4.53 -4.07 5.21
CA TYR A 80 3.99 -5.10 4.33
C TYR A 80 4.52 -4.95 2.89
N PHE A 81 4.49 -3.76 2.31
CA PHE A 81 5.01 -3.55 0.94
C PHE A 81 6.50 -3.86 0.83
N ARG A 82 7.30 -3.46 1.83
CA ARG A 82 8.74 -3.81 1.90
C ARG A 82 8.96 -5.31 2.03
N TYR A 83 8.13 -5.99 2.82
CA TYR A 83 8.19 -7.45 2.96
C TYR A 83 7.87 -8.14 1.63
N MET A 84 6.82 -7.72 0.93
CA MET A 84 6.45 -8.27 -0.39
C MET A 84 7.52 -8.05 -1.45
N LYS A 85 8.20 -6.90 -1.43
CA LYS A 85 9.38 -6.66 -2.27
C LYS A 85 10.48 -7.65 -1.94
N LYS A 86 10.83 -7.78 -0.65
CA LYS A 86 11.93 -8.64 -0.18
C LYS A 86 11.76 -10.11 -0.57
N ILE A 87 10.55 -10.65 -0.57
CA ILE A 87 10.30 -12.07 -0.86
C ILE A 87 10.12 -12.38 -2.36
N ARG A 88 10.01 -11.35 -3.21
CA ARG A 88 9.93 -11.50 -4.67
C ARG A 88 11.32 -11.60 -5.30
N ASP A 89 12.32 -10.99 -4.66
CA ASP A 89 13.74 -11.10 -5.01
C ASP A 89 14.31 -12.45 -4.56
#